data_AF-A0A7S2NQQ3-F1
#
_entry.id   AF-A0A7S2NQQ3-F1
#
_cell.length_a   1.000
_cell.length_b   1.000
_cell.length_c   1.000
_cell.angle_alpha   90.00
_cell.angle_beta   90.00
_cell.angle_gamma   90.00
#
_symmetry.space_group_name_H-M   'P 1'
#
loop_
_entity.id
_entity.type
_entity.pdbx_description
1 polymer ?
#
loop_
_entity_poly.entity_id
_entity_poly.type
_entity_poly.pdbx_seq_one_letter_code
_entity_poly.pdbx_strand_id
1 'polypeptide(L)'
;VILLISVVIFGIGMTFIFIGFFINERVQGWNIRSFNLLGWMCMAAGGFLTVLALLGICAARGKRRLMLVVYFMLLLMMVSALLLIFVYSILENEKIGEFLERNWDNIKDHAGVTAIGAEAGVDTDAVSFEATLRAVNDYVV
;
A
#
# COMPACT_ATOMS: atom_id res chain seq x y z
N VAL A 1 -1.02 29.34 -4.47
CA VAL A 1 -1.00 28.29 -3.43
C VAL A 1 -1.74 27.03 -3.88
N ILE A 2 -3.05 27.07 -4.12
CA ILE A 2 -3.83 25.88 -4.56
C ILE A 2 -3.21 25.18 -5.78
N LEU A 3 -2.85 25.93 -6.82
CA LEU A 3 -2.23 25.36 -8.02
C LEU A 3 -0.92 24.63 -7.73
N LEU A 4 -0.05 25.19 -6.88
CA LEU A 4 1.23 24.57 -6.52
C LEU A 4 1.00 23.27 -5.75
N ILE A 5 0.08 23.28 -4.77
CA ILE A 5 -0.30 22.09 -4.01
C ILE A 5 -0.84 21.01 -4.94
N SER A 6 -1.74 21.36 -5.87
CA SER A 6 -2.30 20.40 -6.82
C SER A 6 -1.23 19.80 -7.75
N VAL A 7 -0.24 20.58 -8.19
CA VAL A 7 0.88 20.05 -9.00
C VAL A 7 1.73 19.06 -8.21
N VAL A 8 2.00 19.33 -6.93
CA VAL A 8 2.73 18.38 -6.05
C VAL A 8 1.93 17.10 -5.85
N ILE A 9 0.63 17.21 -5.52
CA ILE A 9 -0.26 16.05 -5.35
C ILE A 9 -0.36 15.25 -6.65
N PHE A 10 -0.40 15.91 -7.82
CA PHE A 10 -0.37 15.24 -9.11
C PHE A 10 0.89 14.39 -9.28
N GLY A 11 2.06 14.96 -8.96
CA GLY A 11 3.33 14.23 -9.00
C GLY A 11 3.32 12.99 -8.11
N ILE A 12 2.81 13.11 -6.88
CA ILE A 12 2.66 11.98 -5.94
C ILE A 12 1.66 10.94 -6.47
N GLY A 13 0.53 11.37 -7.05
CA GLY A 13 -0.44 10.46 -7.64
C GLY A 13 0.16 9.64 -8.78
N MET A 14 0.92 10.30 -9.65
CA MET A 14 1.62 9.63 -10.77
C MET A 14 2.69 8.65 -10.29
N THR A 15 3.46 8.97 -9.25
CA THR A 15 4.44 8.01 -8.70
C THR A 15 3.76 6.78 -8.10
N PHE A 16 2.63 6.94 -7.41
CA PHE A 16 1.84 5.81 -6.90
C PHE A 16 1.29 4.92 -8.02
N ILE A 17 0.78 5.51 -9.10
CA ILE A 17 0.34 4.75 -10.27
C ILE A 17 1.51 3.98 -10.88
N PHE A 18 2.66 4.63 -11.06
CA PHE A 18 3.84 4.00 -11.65
C PHE A 18 4.37 2.85 -10.78
N ILE A 19 4.43 3.03 -9.45
CA ILE A 19 4.81 1.98 -8.51
C ILE A 19 3.80 0.83 -8.57
N GLY A 20 2.50 1.11 -8.54
CA GLY A 20 1.48 0.06 -8.60
C GLY A 20 1.50 -0.71 -9.93
N PHE A 21 1.73 -0.02 -11.04
CA PHE A 21 1.93 -0.65 -12.36
C PHE A 21 3.17 -1.53 -12.36
N PHE A 22 4.30 -1.03 -11.85
CA PHE A 22 5.55 -1.78 -11.77
C PHE A 22 5.40 -3.04 -10.90
N ILE A 23 4.72 -2.95 -9.75
CA ILE A 23 4.41 -4.10 -8.89
C ILE A 23 3.58 -5.13 -9.67
N ASN A 24 2.52 -4.69 -10.35
CA ASN A 24 1.67 -5.62 -11.09
C ASN A 24 2.38 -6.28 -12.27
N GLU A 25 3.20 -5.55 -13.02
CA GLU A 25 3.91 -6.10 -14.19
C GLU A 25 5.06 -7.03 -13.78
N ARG A 26 5.84 -6.67 -12.75
CA ARG A 26 6.99 -7.49 -12.31
C ARG A 26 6.58 -8.69 -11.48
N VAL A 27 5.55 -8.55 -10.65
CA VAL A 27 5.17 -9.58 -9.67
C VAL A 27 4.07 -10.52 -10.20
N GLN A 28 3.47 -10.23 -11.36
CA GLN A 28 2.56 -11.18 -12.04
C GLN A 28 3.20 -12.55 -12.29
N GLY A 29 4.53 -12.61 -12.47
CA GLY A 29 5.25 -13.87 -12.63
C GLY A 29 5.36 -14.73 -11.37
N TRP A 30 5.11 -14.17 -10.18
CA TRP A 30 5.36 -14.87 -8.90
C TRP A 30 4.10 -15.55 -8.34
N ASN A 31 2.93 -15.36 -8.97
CA ASN A 31 1.64 -15.93 -8.56
C ASN A 31 1.21 -15.62 -7.10
N ILE A 32 1.79 -14.57 -6.50
CA ILE A 32 1.49 -14.10 -5.14
C ILE A 32 0.33 -13.10 -5.22
N ARG A 33 -0.88 -13.52 -4.86
CA ARG A 33 -2.11 -12.72 -4.99
C ARG A 33 -2.07 -11.42 -4.17
N SER A 34 -1.36 -11.42 -3.05
CA SER A 34 -1.24 -10.24 -2.17
C SER A 34 -0.50 -9.07 -2.82
N PHE A 35 0.54 -9.31 -3.61
CA PHE A 35 1.24 -8.24 -4.32
C PHE A 35 0.40 -7.66 -5.44
N ASN A 36 -0.40 -8.49 -6.11
CA ASN A 36 -1.34 -8.02 -7.11
C ASN A 36 -2.39 -7.09 -6.46
N LEU A 37 -2.98 -7.50 -5.33
CA LEU A 37 -3.93 -6.67 -4.58
C LEU A 37 -3.31 -5.35 -4.13
N LEU A 38 -2.07 -5.38 -3.61
CA LEU A 38 -1.32 -4.18 -3.24
C LEU A 38 -1.08 -3.25 -4.43
N GLY A 39 -0.70 -3.79 -5.59
CA GLY A 39 -0.50 -3.02 -6.82
C GLY A 39 -1.79 -2.35 -7.30
N TRP A 40 -2.92 -3.07 -7.27
CA TRP A 40 -4.24 -2.48 -7.57
C TRP A 40 -4.63 -1.39 -6.58
N MET A 41 -4.38 -1.58 -5.27
CA MET A 41 -4.65 -0.56 -4.25
C MET A 41 -3.80 0.70 -4.47
N CYS A 42 -2.50 0.55 -4.77
CA CYS A 42 -1.61 1.65 -5.11
C CYS A 42 -2.08 2.41 -6.36
N MET A 43 -2.45 1.70 -7.42
CA MET A 43 -2.98 2.32 -8.64
C MET A 43 -4.30 3.04 -8.41
N ALA A 44 -5.23 2.46 -7.64
CA ALA A 44 -6.49 3.09 -7.30
C ALA A 44 -6.29 4.38 -6.48
N ALA A 45 -5.44 4.33 -5.46
CA ALA A 45 -5.10 5.49 -4.64
C ALA A 45 -4.41 6.59 -5.47
N GLY A 46 -3.43 6.23 -6.28
CA GLY A 46 -2.73 7.17 -7.16
C GLY A 46 -3.65 7.77 -8.23
N GLY A 47 -4.54 6.96 -8.82
CA GLY A 47 -5.56 7.42 -9.76
C GLY A 47 -6.51 8.43 -9.15
N PHE A 48 -7.01 8.16 -7.94
CA PHE A 48 -7.86 9.08 -7.20
C PHE A 48 -7.16 10.41 -6.89
N LEU A 49 -5.91 10.37 -6.40
CA LEU A 49 -5.09 11.56 -6.16
C LEU A 49 -4.85 12.37 -7.45
N THR A 50 -4.65 11.69 -8.58
CA THR A 50 -4.44 12.33 -9.88
C THR A 50 -5.70 13.07 -10.34
N VAL A 51 -6.89 12.46 -10.19
CA VAL A 51 -8.17 13.10 -10.52
C VAL A 51 -8.42 14.33 -9.62
N LEU A 52 -8.16 14.20 -8.32
CA LEU A 52 -8.26 15.34 -7.38
C LEU A 52 -7.33 16.48 -7.78
N ALA A 53 -6.08 16.16 -8.14
CA ALA A 53 -5.11 17.16 -8.55
C ALA A 53 -5.51 17.87 -9.86
N LEU A 54 -6.01 17.13 -10.85
CA LEU A 54 -6.54 17.70 -12.09
C LEU A 54 -7.73 18.63 -11.83
N LEU A 55 -8.67 18.22 -10.97
CA LEU A 55 -9.78 19.08 -10.54
C LEU A 55 -9.28 20.33 -9.83
N GLY A 56 -8.26 20.23 -8.98
CA GLY A 56 -7.65 21.37 -8.31
C GLY A 56 -6.99 22.35 -9.30
N ILE A 57 -6.30 21.85 -10.32
CA ILE A 57 -5.70 22.68 -11.39
C ILE A 57 -6.79 23.36 -12.21
N CYS A 58 -7.84 22.62 -12.58
CA CYS A 58 -9.00 23.14 -13.31
C CYS A 58 -9.76 24.20 -12.50
N ALA A 59 -9.97 23.97 -11.20
CA ALA A 59 -10.62 24.92 -10.29
C ALA A 59 -9.77 26.18 -10.06
N ALA A 60 -8.44 26.05 -10.05
CA ALA A 60 -7.54 27.20 -9.92
C ALA A 60 -7.53 28.08 -11.18
N ARG A 61 -7.68 27.48 -12.38
CA ARG A 61 -7.71 28.22 -13.65
C ARG A 61 -9.10 28.71 -14.03
N GLY A 62 -10.12 27.90 -13.78
CA GLY A 62 -11.51 28.24 -14.04
C GLY A 62 -12.01 29.17 -12.95
N LYS A 63 -12.21 30.46 -13.26
CA LYS A 63 -12.87 31.44 -12.38
C LYS A 63 -14.34 31.08 -12.02
N ARG A 64 -14.77 29.85 -12.30
CA ARG A 64 -16.11 29.33 -12.02
C ARG A 64 -16.16 28.83 -10.58
N ARG A 65 -16.92 29.55 -9.74
CA ARG A 65 -17.14 29.19 -8.31
C ARG A 65 -17.58 27.74 -8.12
N LEU A 66 -18.37 27.20 -9.05
CA LEU A 66 -18.89 25.84 -8.98
C LEU A 66 -17.80 24.76 -8.97
N MET A 67 -16.71 24.91 -9.73
CA MET A 67 -15.60 23.95 -9.71
C MET A 67 -14.85 23.96 -8.37
N LEU A 68 -14.70 25.13 -7.76
CA LEU A 68 -14.05 25.26 -6.46
C LEU A 68 -14.87 24.57 -5.35
N VAL A 69 -16.20 24.68 -5.41
CA VAL A 69 -17.11 24.00 -4.48
C VAL A 69 -17.02 22.49 -4.62
N VAL A 70 -17.03 21.96 -5.85
CA VAL A 70 -16.90 20.52 -6.10
C VAL A 70 -15.55 19.99 -5.59
N TYR A 71 -14.46 20.71 -5.87
CA TYR A 71 -13.13 20.36 -5.36
C TYR A 71 -13.09 20.33 -3.83
N PHE A 72 -13.67 21.34 -3.18
CA PHE A 72 -13.74 21.40 -1.72
C PHE A 72 -14.59 20.27 -1.13
N MET A 73 -15.73 19.95 -1.74
CA MET A 73 -16.59 18.85 -1.29
C MET A 73 -15.90 17.49 -1.40
N LEU A 74 -15.13 17.25 -2.47
CA LEU A 74 -14.35 16.02 -2.61
C LEU A 74 -13.24 15.90 -1.57
N LEU A 75 -12.53 17.01 -1.28
CA LEU A 75 -11.55 17.03 -0.18
C LEU A 75 -12.20 16.76 1.17
N LEU A 76 -13.35 17.38 1.44
CA LEU A 76 -14.11 17.16 2.68
C LEU A 76 -14.49 15.68 2.80
N MET A 77 -15.04 15.09 1.74
CA MET A 77 -15.42 13.68 1.71
C MET A 77 -14.22 12.76 1.97
N MET A 78 -13.05 13.06 1.40
CA MET A 78 -11.82 12.31 1.63
C MET A 78 -11.36 12.39 3.09
N VAL A 79 -11.35 13.58 3.68
CA VAL A 79 -10.97 13.79 5.08
C VAL A 79 -11.95 13.07 6.02
N SER A 80 -13.25 13.15 5.74
CA SER A 80 -14.28 12.42 6.49
C SER A 80 -14.08 10.91 6.40
N ALA A 81 -13.77 10.37 5.22
CA ALA A 81 -13.47 8.93 5.06
C ALA A 81 -12.22 8.52 5.84
N LEU A 82 -11.15 9.31 5.81
CA LEU A 82 -9.94 9.04 6.60
C LEU A 82 -10.20 9.08 8.10
N LEU A 83 -10.98 10.04 8.58
CA LEU A 83 -11.39 10.11 9.99
C LEU A 83 -12.22 8.90 10.40
N LEU A 84 -13.16 8.46 9.57
CA LEU A 84 -13.95 7.26 9.83
C LEU A 84 -13.07 6.00 9.88
N ILE A 85 -12.13 5.85 8.93
CA ILE A 85 -11.17 4.72 8.93
C ILE A 85 -10.31 4.76 10.18
N PHE A 86 -9.82 5.94 10.58
CA PHE A 86 -8.99 6.11 11.76
C PHE A 86 -9.75 5.75 13.05
N VAL A 87 -10.96 6.29 13.22
CA VAL A 87 -11.82 5.99 14.37
C VAL A 87 -12.17 4.51 14.41
N TYR A 88 -12.53 3.93 13.26
CA TYR A 88 -12.82 2.50 13.15
C TYR A 88 -11.61 1.64 13.52
N SER A 89 -10.42 2.01 13.04
CA SER A 89 -9.18 1.29 13.34
C SER A 89 -8.83 1.32 14.82
N ILE A 90 -9.20 2.38 15.56
CA ILE A 90 -8.98 2.46 17.00
C ILE A 90 -10.03 1.61 17.75
N LEU A 91 -11.30 1.74 17.38
CA LEU A 91 -12.40 1.04 18.05
C LEU A 91 -12.30 -0.48 17.91
N GLU A 92 -11.86 -0.95 16.74
CA GLU A 92 -11.83 -2.37 16.41
C GLU A 92 -10.39 -2.93 16.39
N ASN A 93 -9.42 -2.24 16.99
CA ASN A 93 -8.01 -2.65 16.96
C ASN A 93 -7.82 -4.09 17.47
N GLU A 94 -8.46 -4.42 18.59
CA GLU A 94 -8.39 -5.77 19.18
C GLU A 94 -9.01 -6.82 18.24
N LYS A 95 -10.19 -6.55 17.67
CA LYS A 95 -10.86 -7.49 16.74
C LYS A 95 -10.11 -7.64 15.42
N ILE A 96 -9.49 -6.56 14.92
CA ILE A 96 -8.64 -6.61 13.73
C ILE A 96 -7.41 -7.48 14.01
N GLY A 97 -6.80 -7.33 15.19
CA GLY A 97 -5.68 -8.17 15.65
C GLY A 97 -6.06 -9.64 15.73
N GLU A 98 -7.15 -9.97 16.43
CA GLU A 98 -7.65 -11.35 16.53
C GLU A 98 -8.04 -11.93 15.17
N PHE A 99 -8.66 -11.13 14.30
CA PHE A 99 -9.01 -11.56 12.94
C PHE A 99 -7.75 -11.84 12.11
N LEU A 100 -6.72 -10.99 12.22
CA LEU A 100 -5.44 -11.21 11.56
C LEU A 100 -4.77 -12.47 12.05
N GLU A 101 -4.66 -12.67 13.37
CA GLU A 101 -4.05 -13.88 13.95
C GLU A 101 -4.79 -15.14 13.52
N ARG A 102 -6.11 -15.15 13.65
CA ARG A 102 -6.94 -16.34 13.36
C ARG A 102 -6.95 -16.70 11.88
N ASN A 103 -6.80 -15.72 11.00
CA ASN A 103 -6.78 -15.95 9.56
C ASN A 103 -5.38 -15.84 8.98
N TRP A 104 -4.33 -15.70 9.79
CA TRP A 104 -2.98 -15.42 9.30
C TRP A 104 -2.48 -16.51 8.36
N ASP A 105 -2.74 -17.77 8.69
CA ASP A 105 -2.33 -18.91 7.87
C ASP A 105 -3.15 -19.00 6.58
N ASN A 106 -4.46 -18.78 6.65
CA ASN A 106 -5.30 -18.67 5.46
C ASN A 106 -4.86 -17.51 4.56
N ILE A 107 -4.48 -16.37 5.14
CA ILE A 107 -3.97 -15.20 4.43
C ILE A 107 -2.62 -15.53 3.82
N LYS A 108 -1.70 -16.22 4.50
CA LYS A 108 -0.41 -16.66 3.95
C LYS A 108 -0.59 -17.58 2.74
N ASP A 109 -1.51 -18.53 2.84
CA ASP A 109 -1.80 -19.48 1.77
C ASP A 109 -2.46 -18.78 0.57
N HIS A 110 -3.44 -17.91 0.81
CA HIS A 110 -4.08 -17.14 -0.26
C HIS A 110 -3.18 -16.02 -0.80
N ALA A 111 -2.25 -15.54 0.01
CA ALA A 111 -1.24 -14.58 -0.39
C ALA A 111 -0.23 -15.23 -1.33
N GLY A 112 0.03 -16.54 -1.21
CA GLY A 112 1.09 -17.23 -1.95
C GLY A 112 2.46 -17.19 -1.24
N VAL A 113 2.49 -16.92 0.07
CA VAL A 113 3.75 -16.83 0.85
C VAL A 113 4.37 -18.22 1.08
N THR A 114 3.56 -19.29 1.11
CA THR A 114 4.03 -20.68 1.27
C THR A 114 4.72 -21.25 0.03
N ALA A 115 4.47 -20.69 -1.17
CA ALA A 115 5.13 -21.13 -2.41
C ALA A 115 6.62 -20.75 -2.48
N ILE A 116 7.00 -19.59 -1.93
CA ILE A 116 8.40 -19.13 -1.94
C ILE A 116 9.29 -20.03 -1.05
N GLY A 117 8.75 -20.55 0.06
CA GLY A 117 9.48 -21.48 0.93
C GLY A 117 9.69 -22.86 0.33
N ALA A 118 8.70 -23.35 -0.44
CA ALA A 118 8.75 -24.69 -1.04
C ALA A 118 9.63 -24.75 -2.31
N GLU A 119 9.65 -23.70 -3.14
CA GLU A 119 10.53 -23.64 -4.33
C GLU A 119 11.98 -23.30 -4.01
N ALA A 120 12.24 -22.65 -2.87
CA ALA A 120 13.61 -22.35 -2.45
C ALA A 120 14.38 -23.58 -1.96
N GLY A 121 13.73 -24.71 -1.65
CA GLY A 121 14.39 -25.92 -1.14
C GLY A 121 15.27 -25.65 0.08
N VAL A 122 15.00 -24.58 0.82
CA VAL A 122 15.74 -24.24 2.04
C VAL A 122 14.96 -24.82 3.21
N ASP A 123 15.40 -26.00 3.64
CA ASP A 123 15.17 -26.49 5.01
C ASP A 123 15.77 -25.45 5.98
N THR A 124 14.97 -24.45 6.35
CA THR A 124 15.41 -23.31 7.18
C THR A 124 15.43 -23.62 8.67
N ASP A 125 15.11 -24.84 9.09
CA ASP A 125 14.89 -25.15 10.50
C ASP A 125 16.10 -25.78 11.22
N ALA A 126 17.21 -26.06 10.54
CA ALA A 126 18.39 -26.65 11.18
C ALA A 126 19.75 -26.02 10.81
N VAL A 127 19.88 -25.39 9.64
CA VAL A 127 21.22 -25.05 9.11
C VAL A 127 21.68 -23.62 9.44
N SER A 128 20.78 -22.70 9.79
CA SER A 128 21.17 -21.29 10.03
C SER A 128 21.68 -21.01 11.45
N PHE A 129 21.18 -21.71 12.48
CA PHE A 129 21.57 -21.41 13.87
C PHE A 129 22.96 -21.94 14.23
N GLU A 130 23.30 -23.16 13.79
CA GLU A 130 24.60 -23.77 14.05
C GLU A 130 25.73 -23.09 13.26
N ALA A 131 25.46 -22.66 12.02
CA ALA A 131 26.39 -21.88 11.21
C ALA A 131 26.64 -20.48 11.79
N THR A 132 25.59 -19.84 12.34
CA THR A 132 25.72 -18.52 12.99
C THR A 132 26.50 -18.64 14.31
N LEU A 133 26.30 -19.71 15.08
CA LEU A 133 27.08 -19.97 16.30
C LEU A 133 28.56 -20.26 16.01
N ARG A 134 28.89 -20.98 14.93
CA ARG A 134 30.29 -21.18 14.53
C ARG A 134 30.96 -19.89 14.08
N ALA A 135 30.26 -19.07 13.30
CA ALA A 135 30.79 -17.78 12.86
C ALA A 135 31.04 -16.81 14.03
N VAL A 136 30.21 -16.83 15.07
CA VAL A 136 30.42 -16.02 16.27
C VAL A 136 31.59 -16.55 17.11
N ASN A 137 31.78 -17.86 17.20
CA ASN A 137 32.85 -18.46 17.99
C ASN A 137 34.25 -18.22 17.40
N ASP A 138 34.37 -18.15 16.07
CA ASP A 138 35.64 -17.84 15.39
C ASP A 138 36.08 -16.36 15.53
N TYR A 139 35.18 -15.47 15.97
CA TYR A 139 35.49 -14.05 16.19
C TYR A 139 35.87 -13.72 17.66
N VAL A 140 35.72 -14.66 18.58
CA VAL A 140 35.88 -14.44 20.03
C VAL A 140 37.19 -15.05 20.58
N VAL A 141 38.05 -15.62 19.72
CA VAL A 141 39.39 -16.11 20.07
C VAL A 141 40.48 -15.33 19.35
#